data_AF-A0A7C0WS31-F1
#
_entry.id   AF-A0A7C0WS31-F1
#
_cell.length_a   1.000
_cell.length_b   1.000
_cell.length_c   1.000
_cell.angle_alpha   90.00
_cell.angle_beta   90.00
_cell.angle_gamma   90.00
#
_symmetry.space_group_name_H-M   'P 1'
#
loop_
_entity.id
_entity.type
_entity.pdbx_description
1 polymer ?
#
loop_
_entity_poly.entity_id
_entity_poly.type
_entity_poly.pdbx_seq_one_letter_code
_entity_poly.pdbx_strand_id
1 'polypeptide(L)'
;ATLGFGMIVHIVLNEEVELTGGPSGLVGISGLGIGNFQISSPFAWYYLVWGCVATVMLFSLNLVRSRIGRAFLAIHADERAAQAMGVDVSSYKVKVFVLSALLASFAGSLYAHYVEFLNPGSFGLMWSIKFVLMVMVGGIQNLWGAVIGTVFLTFLSNEWLHFLADFEVLIYGLILLVIAMFIPQGLVTVVATKLLKKGLRDGA
;
A
#
# COMPACT_ATOMS: atom_id res chain seq x y z
N ALA A 1 11.34 17.63 -0.33
CA ALA A 1 12.33 16.77 -1.01
C ALA A 1 11.67 15.55 -1.67
N THR A 2 10.82 14.78 -0.98
CA THR A 2 10.27 13.51 -1.50
C THR A 2 9.18 13.64 -2.58
N LEU A 3 8.26 14.61 -2.44
CA LEU A 3 7.21 14.86 -3.45
C LEU A 3 7.81 15.39 -4.77
N GLY A 4 8.76 16.33 -4.67
CA GLY A 4 9.48 16.86 -5.83
C GLY A 4 10.27 15.78 -6.58
N PHE A 5 10.92 14.86 -5.87
CA PHE A 5 11.57 13.71 -6.50
C PHE A 5 10.55 12.82 -7.24
N GLY A 6 9.41 12.49 -6.62
CA GLY A 6 8.35 11.72 -7.27
C GLY A 6 7.80 12.38 -8.53
N MET A 7 7.62 13.71 -8.51
CA MET A 7 7.19 14.46 -9.70
C MET A 7 8.24 14.46 -10.81
N ILE A 8 9.53 14.60 -10.48
CA ILE A 8 10.60 14.52 -11.49
C ILE A 8 10.60 13.15 -12.14
N VAL A 9 10.52 12.07 -11.36
CA VAL A 9 10.43 10.70 -11.90
C VAL A 9 9.21 10.54 -12.80
N HIS A 10 8.05 11.06 -12.39
CA HIS A 10 6.84 11.02 -13.20
C HIS A 10 6.97 11.81 -14.52
N ILE A 11 7.64 12.97 -14.50
CA ILE A 11 7.91 13.76 -15.71
C ILE A 11 8.84 12.99 -16.64
N VAL A 12 9.95 12.47 -16.12
CA VAL A 12 10.90 11.67 -16.91
C VAL A 12 10.19 10.47 -17.55
N LEU A 13 9.36 9.75 -16.81
CA LEU A 13 8.60 8.61 -17.36
C LEU A 13 7.56 9.01 -18.41
N ASN A 14 7.02 10.23 -18.38
CA ASN A 14 6.11 10.72 -19.42
C ASN A 14 6.85 11.22 -20.66
N GLU A 15 8.06 11.75 -20.51
CA GLU A 15 8.86 12.28 -21.62
C GLU A 15 9.68 11.18 -22.33
N GLU A 16 10.01 10.09 -21.64
CA GLU A 16 10.77 8.95 -22.20
C GLU A 16 9.90 8.05 -23.11
N VAL A 17 9.58 8.57 -24.31
CA VAL A 17 8.70 7.90 -25.29
C VAL A 17 9.21 6.53 -25.73
N GLU A 18 10.54 6.34 -25.82
CA GLU A 18 11.12 5.08 -26.31
C GLU A 18 10.92 3.89 -25.36
N LEU A 19 10.84 4.15 -24.05
CA LEU A 19 10.74 3.11 -23.01
C LEU A 19 9.32 2.92 -22.49
N THR A 20 8.53 4.00 -22.38
CA THR A 20 7.19 3.96 -21.76
C THR A 20 6.06 4.23 -22.75
N GLY A 21 6.36 4.62 -23.99
CA GLY A 21 5.38 5.15 -24.94
C GLY A 21 4.90 6.57 -24.61
N GLY A 22 5.50 7.21 -23.61
CA GLY A 22 5.19 8.58 -23.19
C GLY A 22 3.72 8.73 -22.74
N PRO A 23 3.02 9.81 -23.12
CA PRO A 23 1.62 10.03 -22.75
C PRO A 23 0.67 8.98 -23.34
N SER A 24 1.03 8.38 -24.47
CA SER A 24 0.24 7.33 -25.14
C SER A 24 0.28 6.00 -24.38
N GLY A 25 1.25 5.82 -23.49
CA GLY A 25 1.41 4.64 -22.66
C GLY A 25 1.93 3.43 -23.43
N LEU A 26 2.23 2.38 -22.66
CA LEU A 26 2.75 1.12 -23.14
C LEU A 26 1.58 0.16 -23.41
N VAL A 27 1.46 -0.26 -24.68
CA VAL A 27 0.41 -1.17 -25.18
C VAL A 27 1.06 -2.51 -25.52
N GLY A 28 0.35 -3.62 -25.27
CA GLY A 28 0.81 -4.96 -25.66
C GLY A 28 1.57 -5.70 -24.56
N ILE A 29 1.28 -5.39 -23.29
CA ILE A 29 1.75 -6.21 -22.18
C ILE A 29 0.99 -7.53 -22.25
N SER A 30 1.69 -8.62 -22.59
CA SER A 30 1.10 -9.95 -22.66
C SER A 30 0.43 -10.29 -21.33
N GLY A 31 -0.84 -10.70 -21.38
CA GLY A 31 -1.55 -11.24 -20.22
C GLY A 31 -0.75 -12.37 -19.56
N LEU A 32 -0.82 -12.43 -18.23
CA LEU A 32 -0.02 -13.36 -17.43
C LEU A 32 -0.42 -14.81 -17.79
N GLY A 33 0.53 -15.58 -18.30
CA GLY A 33 0.28 -16.97 -18.71
C GLY A 33 1.47 -17.86 -18.38
N ILE A 34 1.18 -19.09 -17.94
CA ILE A 34 2.21 -20.11 -17.71
C ILE A 34 2.18 -21.06 -18.91
N GLY A 35 3.13 -20.90 -19.83
CA GLY A 35 3.18 -21.65 -21.08
C GLY A 35 1.98 -21.34 -21.98
N ASN A 36 1.19 -22.36 -22.35
CA ASN A 36 0.02 -22.22 -23.23
C ASN A 36 -1.28 -21.82 -22.51
N PHE A 37 -1.26 -21.68 -21.18
CA PHE A 37 -2.42 -21.23 -20.41
C PHE A 37 -2.35 -19.72 -20.21
N GLN A 38 -3.16 -18.97 -20.96
CA GLN A 38 -3.38 -17.56 -20.71
C GLN A 38 -4.45 -17.38 -19.64
N ILE A 39 -4.11 -16.65 -18.58
CA ILE A 39 -5.05 -16.30 -17.52
C ILE A 39 -5.90 -15.14 -18.03
N SER A 40 -6.94 -15.45 -18.80
CA SER A 40 -7.87 -14.44 -19.33
C SER A 40 -9.18 -14.35 -18.53
N SER A 41 -9.43 -15.30 -17.62
CA SER A 41 -10.66 -15.32 -16.83
C SER A 41 -10.57 -14.37 -15.64
N PRO A 42 -11.58 -13.50 -15.41
CA PRO A 42 -11.64 -12.62 -14.22
C PRO A 42 -11.54 -13.38 -12.90
N PHE A 43 -12.13 -14.58 -12.84
CA PHE A 43 -12.07 -15.43 -11.65
C PHE A 43 -10.65 -15.95 -11.38
N ALA A 44 -9.90 -16.30 -12.44
CA ALA A 44 -8.54 -16.78 -12.30
C ALA A 44 -7.60 -15.66 -11.80
N TRP A 45 -7.77 -14.43 -12.32
CA TRP A 45 -7.07 -13.25 -11.79
C TRP A 45 -7.42 -12.96 -10.33
N TYR A 46 -8.70 -13.06 -9.96
CA TYR A 46 -9.14 -12.88 -8.58
C TYR A 46 -8.41 -13.84 -7.62
N TYR A 47 -8.40 -15.14 -7.90
CA TYR A 47 -7.73 -16.12 -7.05
C TYR A 47 -6.20 -15.95 -7.05
N LEU A 48 -5.60 -15.57 -8.19
CA LEU A 48 -4.16 -15.31 -8.28
C LEU A 48 -3.77 -14.12 -7.40
N VAL A 49 -4.46 -12.99 -7.54
CA VAL A 49 -4.17 -11.77 -6.75
C VAL A 49 -4.35 -12.05 -5.26
N TRP A 50 -5.43 -12.72 -4.85
CA TRP A 50 -5.62 -13.10 -3.46
C TRP A 50 -4.55 -14.08 -2.96
N GLY A 51 -4.08 -15.00 -3.81
CA GLY A 51 -2.94 -15.86 -3.52
C GLY A 51 -1.67 -15.05 -3.25
N CYS A 52 -1.34 -14.09 -4.13
CA CYS A 52 -0.21 -13.18 -3.95
C CYS A 52 -0.33 -12.34 -2.67
N VAL A 53 -1.51 -11.77 -2.40
CA VAL A 53 -1.79 -11.02 -1.17
C VAL A 53 -1.58 -11.90 0.06
N ALA A 54 -2.09 -13.14 0.05
CA ALA A 54 -1.90 -14.09 1.15
C ALA A 54 -0.41 -14.42 1.36
N THR A 55 0.35 -14.66 0.29
CA THR A 55 1.80 -14.91 0.38
C THR A 55 2.55 -13.71 0.95
N VAL A 56 2.29 -12.51 0.45
CA VAL A 56 2.91 -11.26 0.96
C VAL A 56 2.53 -11.03 2.42
N MET A 57 1.27 -11.30 2.78
CA MET A 57 0.78 -11.17 4.15
C MET A 57 1.48 -12.15 5.09
N LEU A 58 1.59 -13.43 4.72
CA LEU A 58 2.33 -14.44 5.48
C LEU A 58 3.81 -14.07 5.63
N PHE A 59 4.44 -13.64 4.54
CA PHE A 59 5.82 -13.17 4.56
C PHE A 59 5.99 -11.99 5.53
N SER A 60 5.10 -11.01 5.47
CA SER A 60 5.16 -9.82 6.32
C SER A 60 4.90 -10.14 7.79
N LEU A 61 3.96 -11.05 8.10
CA LEU A 61 3.72 -11.53 9.47
C LEU A 61 4.94 -12.28 10.02
N ASN A 62 5.57 -13.12 9.21
CA ASN A 62 6.81 -13.82 9.61
C ASN A 62 7.96 -12.84 9.82
N LEU A 63 8.07 -11.81 8.97
CA LEU A 63 9.10 -10.79 9.11
C LEU A 63 8.95 -9.99 10.41
N VAL A 64 7.74 -9.60 10.78
CA VAL A 64 7.46 -8.88 12.03
C VAL A 64 7.80 -9.74 13.26
N ARG A 65 7.57 -11.05 13.20
CA ARG A 65 7.93 -11.99 14.28
C ARG A 65 9.43 -12.31 14.34
N SER A 66 10.17 -12.02 13.28
CA SER A 66 11.61 -12.30 13.18
C SER A 66 12.47 -11.33 14.01
N ARG A 67 13.77 -11.61 14.08
CA ARG A 67 14.77 -10.70 14.70
C ARG A 67 14.79 -9.33 14.02
N ILE A 68 14.60 -9.30 12.70
CA ILE A 68 14.59 -8.08 11.89
C ILE A 68 13.36 -7.21 12.26
N GLY A 69 12.20 -7.83 12.44
CA GLY A 69 10.98 -7.14 12.88
C GLY A 69 11.13 -6.48 14.24
N ARG A 70 11.79 -7.15 15.20
CA ARG A 70 12.09 -6.56 16.52
C ARG A 70 13.05 -5.37 16.42
N ALA A 71 14.03 -5.43 15.52
CA ALA A 71 14.92 -4.30 15.28
C ALA A 71 14.15 -3.09 14.72
N PHE A 72 13.21 -3.31 13.79
CA PHE A 72 12.35 -2.23 13.30
C PHE A 72 11.46 -1.63 14.38
N LEU A 73 10.91 -2.46 15.28
CA LEU A 73 10.12 -1.96 16.40
C LEU A 73 10.96 -1.11 17.38
N ALA A 74 12.19 -1.53 17.66
CA ALA A 74 13.12 -0.76 18.48
C ALA A 74 13.47 0.60 17.85
N ILE A 75 13.75 0.61 16.54
CA ILE A 75 14.00 1.84 15.77
C ILE A 75 12.77 2.76 15.77
N HIS A 76 11.56 2.20 15.66
CA HIS A 76 10.32 2.97 15.68
C HIS A 76 10.05 3.61 17.05
N ALA A 77 10.45 2.96 18.15
CA ALA A 77 10.28 3.48 19.50
C ALA A 77 11.25 4.64 19.79
N ASP A 78 12.55 4.40 19.65
CA ASP A 78 13.58 5.44 19.78
C ASP A 78 14.84 5.01 19.03
N GLU A 79 15.17 5.74 17.96
CA GLU A 79 16.35 5.51 17.13
C GLU A 79 17.65 5.64 17.92
N ARG A 80 17.77 6.61 18.83
CA ARG A 80 19.00 6.82 19.62
C ARG A 80 19.18 5.71 20.64
N ALA A 81 18.10 5.28 21.28
CA ALA A 81 18.14 4.14 22.20
C ALA A 81 18.50 2.84 21.46
N ALA A 82 17.93 2.61 20.27
CA ALA A 82 18.25 1.45 19.45
C ALA A 82 19.75 1.41 19.05
N GLN A 83 20.32 2.56 18.68
CA GLN A 83 21.76 2.68 18.39
C GLN A 83 22.62 2.37 19.61
N ALA A 84 22.25 2.89 20.79
CA ALA A 84 22.97 2.61 22.04
C ALA A 84 22.94 1.12 22.42
N MET A 85 21.88 0.40 22.04
CA MET A 85 21.74 -1.05 22.22
C MET A 85 22.43 -1.89 21.14
N GLY A 86 23.22 -1.27 20.25
CA GLY A 86 24.01 -1.96 19.23
C GLY A 86 23.25 -2.29 17.93
N VAL A 87 22.09 -1.68 17.69
CA VAL A 87 21.35 -1.84 16.42
C VAL A 87 21.91 -0.87 15.39
N ASP A 88 22.38 -1.38 14.25
CA ASP A 88 22.79 -0.57 13.10
C ASP A 88 21.57 0.01 12.37
N VAL A 89 21.09 1.16 12.84
CA VAL A 89 19.88 1.80 12.32
C VAL A 89 20.00 2.17 10.85
N SER A 90 21.18 2.60 10.39
CA SER A 90 21.43 2.90 8.98
C SER A 90 21.19 1.69 8.08
N SER A 91 21.80 0.55 8.39
CA SER A 91 21.61 -0.68 7.61
C SER A 91 20.15 -1.15 7.62
N TYR A 92 19.47 -1.08 8.76
CA TYR A 92 18.07 -1.48 8.85
C TYR A 92 17.15 -0.55 8.04
N LYS A 93 17.40 0.77 8.02
CA LYS A 93 16.65 1.72 7.19
C LYS A 93 16.80 1.44 5.69
N VAL A 94 18.01 1.10 5.23
CA VAL A 94 18.22 0.72 3.82
C VAL A 94 17.52 -0.60 3.51
N LYS A 95 17.61 -1.60 4.39
CA LYS A 95 16.95 -2.91 4.21
C LYS A 95 15.43 -2.78 4.11
N VAL A 96 14.80 -1.98 4.98
CA VAL A 96 13.34 -1.78 4.91
C VAL A 96 12.94 -1.02 3.66
N PHE A 97 13.73 -0.03 3.23
CA PHE A 97 13.48 0.69 1.98
C PHE A 97 13.53 -0.24 0.75
N VAL A 98 14.57 -1.06 0.63
CA VAL A 98 14.70 -2.05 -0.44
C VAL A 98 13.55 -3.05 -0.40
N LEU A 99 13.16 -3.52 0.79
CA LEU A 99 12.05 -4.45 0.93
C LEU A 99 10.71 -3.84 0.48
N SER A 100 10.44 -2.59 0.88
CA SER A 100 9.25 -1.85 0.42
C SER A 100 9.25 -1.66 -1.09
N ALA A 101 10.40 -1.34 -1.69
CA ALA A 101 10.54 -1.20 -3.13
C ALA A 101 10.27 -2.53 -3.87
N LEU A 102 10.77 -3.66 -3.35
CA LEU A 102 10.49 -4.98 -3.91
C LEU A 102 9.01 -5.34 -3.87
N LEU A 103 8.34 -5.12 -2.73
CA LEU A 103 6.91 -5.39 -2.60
C LEU A 103 6.06 -4.47 -3.50
N ALA A 104 6.42 -3.19 -3.59
CA ALA A 104 5.76 -2.23 -4.47
C ALA A 104 5.96 -2.59 -5.95
N SER A 105 7.17 -2.98 -6.35
CA SER A 105 7.47 -3.41 -7.72
C SER A 105 6.75 -4.71 -8.08
N PHE A 106 6.63 -5.64 -7.14
CA PHE A 106 5.88 -6.88 -7.33
C PHE A 106 4.40 -6.60 -7.56
N ALA A 107 3.79 -5.74 -6.73
CA ALA A 107 2.40 -5.32 -6.90
C ALA A 107 2.17 -4.54 -8.21
N GLY A 108 3.08 -3.62 -8.57
CA GLY A 108 3.00 -2.84 -9.79
C GLY A 108 3.14 -3.70 -11.06
N SER A 109 4.08 -4.66 -11.06
CA SER A 109 4.22 -5.61 -12.16
C SER A 109 2.97 -6.48 -12.33
N LEU A 110 2.38 -6.95 -11.23
CA LEU A 110 1.14 -7.72 -11.29
C LEU A 110 -0.03 -6.88 -11.85
N TYR A 111 -0.12 -5.62 -11.44
CA TYR A 111 -1.12 -4.69 -11.97
C TYR A 111 -0.94 -4.40 -13.47
N ALA A 112 0.32 -4.24 -13.92
CA ALA A 112 0.65 -4.03 -15.32
C ALA A 112 0.11 -5.14 -16.23
N HIS A 113 0.27 -6.39 -15.80
CA HIS A 113 -0.21 -7.55 -16.55
C HIS A 113 -1.72 -7.76 -16.43
N TYR A 114 -2.37 -7.18 -15.42
CA TYR A 114 -3.83 -7.25 -15.27
C TYR A 114 -4.54 -6.23 -16.17
N VAL A 115 -4.02 -5.01 -16.27
CA VAL A 115 -4.63 -3.93 -17.06
C VAL A 115 -4.17 -3.98 -18.53
N GLU A 116 -3.06 -4.67 -18.83
CA GLU A 116 -2.45 -4.85 -20.16
C GLU A 116 -2.04 -3.55 -20.89
N PHE A 117 -2.30 -2.42 -20.24
CA PHE A 117 -2.03 -1.07 -20.69
C PHE A 117 -1.56 -0.23 -19.50
N LEU A 118 -0.43 0.46 -19.68
CA LEU A 118 0.14 1.34 -18.66
C LEU A 118 0.39 2.72 -19.23
N ASN A 119 -0.21 3.73 -18.63
CA ASN A 119 0.06 5.13 -18.91
C ASN A 119 0.67 5.77 -17.65
N PRO A 120 1.76 6.56 -17.74
CA PRO A 120 2.38 7.16 -16.55
C PRO A 120 1.44 8.12 -15.80
N GLY A 121 0.58 8.85 -16.51
CA GLY A 121 -0.44 9.73 -15.93
C GLY A 121 -1.48 9.03 -15.04
N SER A 122 -1.66 7.70 -15.18
CA SER A 122 -2.49 6.89 -14.30
C SER A 122 -1.87 6.69 -12.92
N PHE A 123 -0.59 7.01 -12.73
CA PHE A 123 0.13 6.91 -11.46
C PHE A 123 0.63 8.27 -10.94
N GLY A 124 -0.23 9.27 -11.01
CA GLY A 124 0.07 10.60 -10.49
C GLY A 124 0.06 10.70 -8.96
N LEU A 125 0.26 11.93 -8.47
CA LEU A 125 0.23 12.28 -7.04
C LEU A 125 -1.03 11.79 -6.32
N MET A 126 -2.17 11.81 -7.01
CA MET A 126 -3.46 11.39 -6.44
C MET A 126 -3.42 9.94 -5.95
N TRP A 127 -2.89 9.03 -6.77
CA TRP A 127 -2.76 7.62 -6.39
C TRP A 127 -1.78 7.42 -5.24
N SER A 128 -0.70 8.18 -5.20
CA SER A 128 0.23 8.17 -4.06
C SER A 128 -0.47 8.55 -2.75
N ILE A 129 -1.32 9.59 -2.78
CA ILE A 129 -2.13 10.00 -1.63
C ILE A 129 -3.15 8.92 -1.26
N LYS A 130 -3.83 8.32 -2.25
CA LYS A 130 -4.79 7.22 -2.03
C LYS A 130 -4.14 6.02 -1.34
N PHE A 131 -2.95 5.59 -1.76
CA PHE A 131 -2.25 4.48 -1.11
C PHE A 131 -1.92 4.78 0.35
N VAL A 132 -1.45 5.99 0.65
CA VAL A 132 -1.22 6.43 2.04
C VAL A 132 -2.52 6.41 2.83
N LEU A 133 -3.61 6.90 2.23
CA LEU A 133 -4.92 6.94 2.87
C LEU A 133 -5.45 5.53 3.20
N MET A 134 -5.37 4.58 2.27
CA MET A 134 -5.79 3.18 2.49
C MET A 134 -5.08 2.56 3.69
N VAL A 135 -3.76 2.80 3.82
CA VAL A 135 -2.96 2.33 4.95
C VAL A 135 -3.32 3.06 6.24
N MET A 136 -3.52 4.39 6.19
CA MET A 136 -3.88 5.19 7.37
C MET A 136 -5.25 4.83 7.93
N VAL A 137 -6.25 4.62 7.06
CA VAL A 137 -7.60 4.14 7.44
C VAL A 137 -7.49 2.80 8.15
N GLY A 138 -6.70 1.88 7.58
CA GLY A 138 -6.47 0.56 8.15
C GLY A 138 -5.70 0.57 9.48
N GLY A 139 -4.76 1.48 9.63
CA GLY A 139 -3.88 1.63 10.78
C GLY A 139 -2.44 1.22 10.45
N ILE A 140 -1.51 2.15 10.70
CA ILE A 140 -0.09 2.04 10.33
C ILE A 140 0.62 0.86 11.02
N GLN A 141 0.17 0.47 12.22
CA GLN A 141 0.82 -0.56 13.04
C GLN A 141 0.23 -1.97 12.87
N ASN A 142 -0.89 -2.13 12.15
CA ASN A 142 -1.57 -3.41 12.01
C ASN A 142 -1.69 -3.82 10.54
N LEU A 143 -1.01 -4.91 10.16
CA LEU A 143 -1.03 -5.42 8.80
C LEU A 143 -2.43 -5.85 8.34
N TRP A 144 -3.22 -6.46 9.23
CA TRP A 144 -4.62 -6.81 8.93
C TRP A 144 -5.49 -5.57 8.76
N GLY A 145 -5.16 -4.53 9.55
CA GLY A 145 -5.75 -3.21 9.43
C GLY A 145 -5.59 -2.64 8.02
N ALA A 146 -4.38 -2.68 7.47
CA ALA A 146 -4.09 -2.18 6.12
C ALA A 146 -4.93 -2.88 5.03
N VAL A 147 -5.11 -4.20 5.11
CA VAL A 147 -5.96 -4.95 4.16
C VAL A 147 -7.42 -4.52 4.28
N ILE A 148 -7.96 -4.46 5.50
CA ILE A 148 -9.34 -4.05 5.76
C ILE A 148 -9.57 -2.59 5.33
N GLY A 149 -8.62 -1.69 5.62
CA GLY A 149 -8.70 -0.28 5.23
C GLY A 149 -8.68 -0.10 3.71
N THR A 150 -7.87 -0.90 3.01
CA THR A 150 -7.83 -0.93 1.54
C THR A 150 -9.16 -1.41 0.96
N VAL A 151 -9.70 -2.53 1.47
CA VAL A 151 -11.01 -3.06 1.04
C VAL A 151 -12.11 -2.04 1.31
N PHE A 152 -12.17 -1.49 2.53
CA PHE A 152 -13.16 -0.51 2.94
C PHE A 152 -13.15 0.73 2.05
N LEU A 153 -11.98 1.33 1.82
CA LEU A 153 -11.89 2.51 0.94
C LEU A 153 -12.20 2.20 -0.52
N THR A 154 -11.81 1.02 -1.01
CA THR A 154 -12.11 0.62 -2.39
C THR A 154 -13.62 0.48 -2.59
N PHE A 155 -14.31 -0.17 -1.66
CA PHE A 155 -15.77 -0.26 -1.68
C PHE A 155 -16.45 1.11 -1.52
N LEU A 156 -16.00 1.93 -0.57
CA LEU A 156 -16.54 3.27 -0.36
C LEU A 156 -16.37 4.15 -1.61
N SER A 157 -15.22 4.04 -2.27
CA SER A 157 -14.92 4.76 -3.50
C SER A 157 -15.85 4.36 -4.65
N ASN A 158 -16.00 3.05 -4.88
CA ASN A 158 -16.78 2.55 -6.01
C ASN A 158 -18.28 2.82 -5.85
N GLU A 159 -18.81 2.71 -4.64
CA GLU A 159 -20.25 2.73 -4.43
C GLU A 159 -20.80 4.15 -4.16
N TRP A 160 -20.07 4.98 -3.39
CA TRP A 160 -20.57 6.28 -2.92
C TRP A 160 -19.93 7.46 -3.64
N LEU A 161 -18.64 7.35 -3.99
CA LEU A 161 -17.87 8.45 -4.56
C LEU A 161 -18.02 8.60 -6.07
N HIS A 162 -18.50 7.56 -6.76
CA HIS A 162 -18.81 7.63 -8.20
C HIS A 162 -19.81 8.76 -8.51
N PHE A 163 -20.76 9.03 -7.62
CA PHE A 163 -21.75 10.10 -7.76
C PHE A 163 -21.19 11.51 -7.53
N LEU A 164 -20.02 11.65 -6.89
CA LEU A 164 -19.37 12.92 -6.58
C LEU A 164 -17.96 13.03 -7.22
N ALA A 165 -17.79 12.46 -8.42
CA ALA A 165 -16.49 12.37 -9.12
C ALA A 165 -15.70 13.70 -9.14
N ASP A 166 -16.39 14.84 -9.27
CA ASP A 166 -15.74 16.17 -9.30
C ASP A 166 -15.12 16.59 -7.95
N PHE A 167 -15.61 16.05 -6.83
CA PHE A 167 -15.12 16.36 -5.47
C PHE A 167 -14.25 15.26 -4.86
N GLU A 168 -13.94 14.21 -5.62
CA GLU A 168 -13.16 13.05 -5.17
C GLU A 168 -11.87 13.46 -4.45
N VAL A 169 -11.13 14.40 -5.03
CA VAL A 169 -9.87 14.92 -4.47
C VAL A 169 -10.08 15.61 -3.12
N LEU A 170 -11.09 16.47 -3.03
CA LEU A 170 -11.40 17.23 -1.82
C LEU A 170 -11.82 16.27 -0.70
N ILE A 171 -12.63 15.27 -1.03
CA ILE A 171 -13.12 14.27 -0.08
C ILE A 171 -11.95 13.42 0.45
N TYR A 172 -11.07 12.93 -0.42
CA TYR A 172 -9.90 12.17 0.06
C TYR A 172 -8.96 13.01 0.91
N GLY A 173 -8.71 14.27 0.53
CA GLY A 173 -7.91 15.19 1.35
C GLY A 173 -8.54 15.44 2.72
N LEU A 174 -9.85 15.61 2.78
CA LEU A 174 -10.58 15.80 4.03
C LEU A 174 -10.55 14.53 4.91
N ILE A 175 -10.80 13.36 4.33
CA ILE A 175 -10.72 12.07 5.04
C ILE A 175 -9.31 11.88 5.59
N LEU A 176 -8.28 12.17 4.79
CA LEU A 176 -6.89 12.09 5.23
C LEU A 176 -6.63 12.99 6.44
N LEU A 177 -7.08 14.25 6.38
CA LEU A 177 -6.91 15.21 7.48
C LEU A 177 -7.64 14.75 8.74
N VAL A 178 -8.90 14.32 8.60
CA VAL A 178 -9.71 13.85 9.74
C VAL A 178 -9.08 12.61 10.38
N ILE A 179 -8.63 11.64 9.60
CA ILE A 179 -8.00 10.43 10.13
C ILE A 179 -6.65 10.76 10.76
N ALA A 180 -5.83 11.59 10.11
CA ALA A 180 -4.56 12.04 10.66
C ALA A 180 -4.71 12.78 12.00
N MET A 181 -5.75 13.61 12.12
CA MET A 181 -6.00 14.45 13.29
C MET A 181 -6.66 13.68 14.45
N PHE A 182 -7.67 12.85 14.16
CA PHE A 182 -8.51 12.24 15.18
C PHE A 182 -8.23 10.75 15.41
N ILE A 183 -7.69 10.03 14.41
CA ILE A 183 -7.52 8.57 14.46
C ILE A 183 -6.13 8.17 13.91
N PRO A 184 -5.01 8.68 14.48
CA PRO A 184 -3.67 8.40 13.97
C PRO A 184 -3.27 6.92 14.06
N GLN A 185 -3.97 6.14 14.90
CA GLN A 185 -3.76 4.68 15.04
C GLN A 185 -4.58 3.84 14.03
N GLY A 186 -5.44 4.46 13.23
CA GLY A 186 -6.34 3.81 12.28
C GLY A 186 -7.64 3.28 12.89
N LEU A 187 -8.67 3.12 12.04
CA LEU A 187 -10.02 2.72 12.45
C LEU A 187 -10.06 1.31 13.04
N VAL A 188 -9.32 0.38 12.45
CA VAL A 188 -9.33 -1.03 12.87
C VAL A 188 -8.72 -1.20 14.26
N THR A 189 -7.66 -0.46 14.57
CA THR A 189 -7.01 -0.48 15.89
C THR A 189 -7.95 0.05 16.97
N VAL A 190 -8.66 1.15 16.73
CA VAL A 190 -9.61 1.72 17.69
C VAL A 190 -10.78 0.78 17.98
N VAL A 191 -11.32 0.12 16.95
CA VAL A 191 -12.39 -0.87 17.11
C VAL A 191 -11.89 -2.08 17.90
N ALA A 192 -10.72 -2.61 17.57
CA ALA A 192 -10.11 -3.74 18.29
C ALA A 192 -9.89 -3.42 19.78
N THR A 193 -9.34 -2.25 20.10
CA THR A 193 -9.12 -1.83 21.50
C THR A 193 -10.43 -1.62 22.25
N LYS A 194 -11.47 -1.06 21.63
CA LYS A 194 -12.80 -0.92 22.26
C LYS A 194 -13.46 -2.28 22.53
N LEU A 195 -13.36 -3.23 21.60
CA LEU A 195 -13.94 -4.56 21.77
C LEU A 195 -13.25 -5.35 22.90
N LEU A 196 -11.92 -5.28 22.98
CA LEU A 196 -11.17 -5.89 24.09
C LEU A 196 -11.53 -5.26 25.44
N LYS A 197 -11.66 -3.92 25.50
CA LYS A 197 -12.06 -3.21 26.72
C LYS A 197 -13.51 -3.47 27.13
N LYS A 198 -14.40 -3.77 26.18
CA LYS A 198 -15.79 -4.16 26.44
C LYS A 198 -15.89 -5.60 26.96
N GLY A 199 -15.15 -6.54 26.36
CA GLY A 199 -15.08 -7.92 26.86
C GLY A 199 -14.55 -8.06 28.28
N LEU A 200 -13.65 -7.17 28.71
CA LEU A 200 -13.17 -7.09 30.09
C LEU A 200 -14.16 -6.46 31.08
N ARG A 201 -15.16 -5.69 30.60
CA ARG A 201 -16.22 -5.10 31.44
C ARG A 201 -17.44 -5.98 31.59
N ASP A 202 -17.71 -6.85 30.60
CA ASP A 202 -18.84 -7.78 30.65
C ASP A 202 -18.48 -9.11 31.35
N GLY A 203 -17.19 -9.32 31.67
CA GLY A 203 -16.66 -10.49 32.40
C GLY A 203 -16.21 -10.20 33.84
N ALA A 204 -16.54 -9.04 34.40
CA ALA A 204 -16.31 -8.63 35.79
C ALA A 204 -17.65 -8.26 36.45
#